data_AF-A0A9D8H918-F1
#
_entry.id   AF-A0A9D8H918-F1
#
_cell.length_a   1.000
_cell.length_b   1.000
_cell.length_c   1.000
_cell.angle_alpha   90.00
_cell.angle_beta   90.00
_cell.angle_gamma   90.00
#
_symmetry.space_group_name_H-M   'P 1'
#
loop_
_entity.id
_entity.type
_entity.pdbx_description
1 polymer ?
#
loop_
_entity_poly.entity_id
_entity_poly.type
_entity_poly.pdbx_seq_one_letter_code
_entity_poly.pdbx_strand_id
1 'polypeptide(L)'
;MSEQKVKELEAELSAVAHAELGGALAPAPELLPGELDSHPTPFKYVMIFLILVVITALEVATSYLEGSIGNWAIVALLIFWAVLKFVIVAAYYMHLKTDQPIFVRFFVLGAVAAMVLYTVALTTLHAF
;
A
#
# COMPACT_ATOMS: atom_id res chain seq x y z
N MET A 1 -32.10 -28.21 -52.10
CA MET A 1 -33.07 -27.34 -51.40
C MET A 1 -32.70 -27.08 -49.94
N SER A 2 -31.97 -27.97 -49.27
CA SER A 2 -31.44 -27.76 -47.91
C SER A 2 -30.29 -26.75 -47.84
N GLU A 3 -29.33 -26.80 -48.77
CA GLU A 3 -28.13 -25.95 -48.73
C GLU A 3 -28.41 -24.45 -48.93
N GLN A 4 -29.42 -24.08 -49.72
CA GLN A 4 -29.79 -22.68 -49.90
C GLN A 4 -30.41 -22.10 -48.62
N LYS A 5 -31.21 -22.91 -47.94
CA LYS A 5 -31.85 -22.53 -46.69
C LYS A 5 -30.83 -22.36 -45.56
N VAL A 6 -29.75 -23.16 -45.57
CA VAL A 6 -28.62 -23.01 -44.63
C VAL A 6 -27.85 -21.73 -44.89
N LYS A 7 -27.57 -21.38 -46.16
CA LYS A 7 -26.89 -20.11 -46.48
C LYS A 7 -27.70 -18.89 -46.10
N GLU A 8 -29.02 -18.96 -46.25
CA GLU A 8 -29.95 -17.93 -45.81
C GLU A 8 -29.98 -17.84 -44.27
N LEU A 9 -30.04 -18.97 -43.58
CA LEU A 9 -29.97 -19.03 -42.12
C LEU A 9 -28.63 -18.52 -41.58
N GLU A 10 -27.51 -18.79 -42.26
CA GLU A 10 -26.18 -18.30 -41.91
C GLU A 10 -26.04 -16.80 -42.19
N ALA A 11 -26.65 -16.30 -43.27
CA ALA A 11 -26.68 -14.87 -43.58
C ALA A 11 -27.54 -14.10 -42.58
N GLU A 12 -28.70 -14.63 -42.20
CA GLU A 12 -29.56 -14.06 -41.16
C GLU A 12 -28.92 -14.18 -39.78
N LEU A 13 -28.30 -15.32 -39.45
CA LEU A 13 -27.57 -15.51 -38.19
C LEU A 13 -26.36 -14.57 -38.10
N SER A 14 -25.63 -14.35 -39.20
CA SER A 14 -24.51 -13.39 -39.28
C SER A 14 -24.98 -11.94 -39.23
N ALA A 15 -26.14 -11.61 -39.83
CA ALA A 15 -26.74 -10.28 -39.76
C ALA A 15 -27.28 -9.97 -38.35
N VAL A 16 -27.94 -10.94 -37.71
CA VAL A 16 -28.39 -10.85 -36.31
C VAL A 16 -27.19 -10.85 -35.37
N ALA A 17 -26.15 -11.64 -35.64
CA ALA A 17 -24.90 -11.57 -34.88
C ALA A 17 -24.21 -10.22 -35.05
N HIS A 18 -24.15 -9.61 -36.24
CA HIS A 18 -23.59 -8.25 -36.38
C HIS A 18 -24.51 -7.17 -35.75
N ALA A 19 -25.81 -7.40 -35.63
CA ALA A 19 -26.74 -6.49 -34.96
C ALA A 19 -26.68 -6.62 -33.42
N GLU A 20 -26.65 -7.86 -32.90
CA GLU A 20 -26.56 -8.18 -31.46
C GLU A 20 -25.13 -8.00 -30.94
N LEU A 21 -24.11 -8.48 -31.66
CA LEU A 21 -22.70 -8.25 -31.34
C LEU A 21 -22.29 -6.81 -31.65
N GLY A 22 -22.91 -6.12 -32.62
CA GLY A 22 -22.76 -4.67 -32.82
C GLY A 22 -23.40 -3.85 -31.70
N GLY A 23 -24.45 -4.38 -31.06
CA GLY A 23 -25.03 -3.84 -29.83
C GLY A 23 -24.24 -4.20 -28.56
N ALA A 24 -23.61 -5.37 -28.51
CA ALA A 24 -22.75 -5.83 -27.40
C ALA A 24 -21.31 -5.30 -27.49
N LEU A 25 -20.86 -4.91 -28.69
CA LEU A 25 -19.61 -4.19 -28.99
C LEU A 25 -19.86 -2.69 -29.23
N ALA A 26 -21.09 -2.20 -29.07
CA ALA A 26 -21.25 -0.81 -28.68
C ALA A 26 -20.37 -0.68 -27.43
N PRO A 27 -19.29 0.13 -27.46
CA PRO A 27 -18.45 0.26 -26.28
C PRO A 27 -19.40 0.65 -25.17
N ALA A 28 -19.45 -0.15 -24.09
CA ALA A 28 -20.31 0.12 -22.95
C ALA A 28 -20.22 1.63 -22.70
N PRO A 29 -21.33 2.39 -22.84
CA PRO A 29 -21.28 3.81 -22.57
C PRO A 29 -20.94 3.89 -21.09
N GLU A 30 -19.71 4.35 -20.81
CA GLU A 30 -19.07 4.42 -19.49
C GLU A 30 -18.16 3.24 -19.09
N LEU A 31 -17.10 2.98 -19.88
CA LEU A 31 -15.80 2.80 -19.22
C LEU A 31 -15.35 4.20 -18.76
N LEU A 32 -15.37 4.41 -17.44
CA LEU A 32 -14.96 5.66 -16.81
C LEU A 32 -13.62 6.15 -17.41
N PRO A 33 -13.45 7.47 -17.70
CA PRO A 33 -12.24 8.04 -18.28
C PRO A 33 -10.92 7.86 -17.47
N GLY A 34 -10.87 6.93 -16.51
CA GLY A 34 -9.69 6.56 -15.73
C GLY A 34 -9.30 5.08 -15.81
N GLU A 35 -10.00 4.23 -16.57
CA GLU A 35 -9.67 2.78 -16.68
C GLU A 35 -8.53 2.48 -17.68
N LEU A 36 -7.95 3.52 -18.29
CA LEU A 36 -6.72 3.46 -19.10
C LEU A 36 -5.52 4.08 -18.39
N ASP A 37 -5.69 4.58 -17.17
CA ASP A 37 -4.58 5.09 -16.39
C ASP A 37 -3.76 3.91 -15.87
N SER A 38 -2.48 3.90 -16.22
CA SER A 38 -1.49 2.94 -15.76
C SER A 38 -1.59 2.72 -14.24
N HIS A 39 -2.16 1.60 -13.82
CA HIS A 39 -2.20 1.23 -12.41
C HIS A 39 -0.78 1.32 -11.83
N PRO A 40 -0.57 2.07 -10.74
CA PRO A 40 0.76 2.28 -10.16
C PRO A 40 1.42 0.92 -9.89
N THR A 41 2.61 0.75 -10.44
CA THR A 41 3.30 -0.54 -10.47
C THR A 41 3.59 -1.04 -9.05
N PRO A 42 3.06 -2.23 -8.65
CA PRO A 42 3.27 -2.83 -7.32
C PRO A 42 4.75 -3.03 -6.96
N PHE A 43 5.62 -3.03 -7.97
CA PHE A 43 7.05 -3.26 -7.86
C PHE A 43 7.76 -2.27 -6.92
N LYS A 44 7.32 -1.00 -6.85
CA LYS A 44 7.96 -0.02 -5.96
C LYS A 44 7.78 -0.38 -4.50
N TYR A 45 6.60 -0.88 -4.11
CA TYR A 45 6.32 -1.31 -2.74
C TYR A 45 7.16 -2.51 -2.35
N VAL A 46 7.28 -3.51 -3.23
CA VAL A 46 8.14 -4.69 -2.99
C VAL A 46 9.61 -4.30 -2.76
N MET A 47 10.13 -3.32 -3.49
CA MET A 47 11.48 -2.82 -3.27
C MET A 47 11.65 -2.18 -1.88
N ILE A 48 10.67 -1.38 -1.44
CA ILE A 48 10.69 -0.74 -0.12
C ILE A 48 10.53 -1.80 0.99
N PHE A 49 9.73 -2.84 0.76
CA PHE A 49 9.62 -3.99 1.65
C PHE A 49 10.98 -4.66 1.86
N LEU A 50 11.71 -4.92 0.79
CA LEU A 50 13.04 -5.52 0.88
C LEU A 50 14.01 -4.66 1.69
N ILE A 51 13.98 -3.33 1.51
CA ILE A 51 14.78 -2.40 2.32
C ILE A 51 14.40 -2.53 3.81
N LEU A 52 13.11 -2.55 4.14
CA LEU A 52 12.63 -2.72 5.52
C LEU A 52 13.06 -4.07 6.13
N VAL A 53 13.05 -5.15 5.34
CA VAL A 53 13.52 -6.46 5.79
C VAL A 53 15.01 -6.40 6.14
N VAL A 54 15.84 -5.76 5.31
CA VAL A 54 17.28 -5.60 5.59
C VAL A 54 17.50 -4.76 6.85
N ILE A 55 16.78 -3.64 7.01
CA ILE A 55 16.82 -2.81 8.22
C ILE A 55 16.45 -3.63 9.46
N THR A 56 15.41 -4.45 9.37
CA THR A 56 14.95 -5.30 10.49
C THR A 56 15.95 -6.41 10.81
N ALA A 57 16.57 -7.02 9.79
CA ALA A 57 17.62 -8.01 10.00
C ALA A 57 18.84 -7.40 10.69
N LEU A 58 19.22 -6.17 10.33
CA LEU A 58 20.30 -5.43 10.97
C LEU A 58 19.96 -5.05 12.42
N GLU A 59 18.72 -4.64 12.70
CA GLU A 59 18.24 -4.38 14.06
C GLU A 59 18.31 -5.64 14.94
N VAL A 60 17.81 -6.76 14.43
CA VAL A 60 17.88 -8.06 15.13
C VAL A 60 19.33 -8.50 15.33
N ALA A 61 20.18 -8.38 14.30
CA ALA A 61 21.61 -8.68 14.44
C ALA A 61 22.26 -7.79 15.52
N THR A 62 21.95 -6.49 15.53
CA THR A 62 22.44 -5.53 16.53
C THR A 62 21.96 -5.90 17.94
N SER A 63 20.74 -6.40 18.08
CA SER A 63 20.21 -6.85 19.38
C SER A 63 21.00 -8.04 19.96
N TYR A 64 21.61 -8.88 19.11
CA TYR A 64 22.47 -9.98 19.56
C TYR A 64 23.89 -9.56 19.94
N LEU A 65 24.32 -8.32 19.64
CA LEU A 65 25.62 -7.79 20.07
C LEU A 65 25.61 -7.31 21.54
N GLU A 66 24.54 -7.62 22.28
CA GLU A 66 24.39 -7.29 23.69
C GLU A 66 25.54 -7.86 24.53
N GLY A 67 26.32 -6.98 25.15
CA GLY A 67 27.51 -7.31 25.96
C GLY A 67 28.85 -6.82 25.42
N SER A 68 28.99 -6.51 24.12
CA SER A 68 30.21 -5.91 23.57
C SER A 68 30.20 -4.37 23.57
N ILE A 69 29.03 -3.77 23.75
CA ILE A 69 28.77 -2.33 23.71
C ILE A 69 28.05 -1.98 25.02
N GLY A 70 28.30 -0.78 25.57
CA GLY A 70 27.63 -0.35 26.80
C GLY A 70 26.10 -0.33 26.64
N ASN A 71 25.37 -0.78 27.67
CA ASN A 71 23.91 -0.98 27.64
C ASN A 71 23.15 0.24 27.08
N TRP A 72 23.55 1.45 27.45
CA TRP A 72 22.92 2.67 26.96
C TRP A 72 23.04 2.85 25.44
N ALA A 73 24.20 2.51 24.87
CA ALA A 73 24.44 2.67 23.44
C ALA A 73 23.65 1.65 22.60
N ILE A 74 23.47 0.43 23.10
CA ILE A 74 22.57 -0.56 22.50
C ILE A 74 21.12 -0.08 22.50
N VAL A 75 20.62 0.41 23.62
CA VAL A 75 19.25 0.93 23.72
C VAL A 75 19.03 2.08 22.74
N ALA A 76 19.97 3.03 22.67
CA ALA A 76 19.91 4.14 21.73
C ALA A 76 19.91 3.68 20.27
N LEU A 77 20.74 2.70 19.91
CA LEU A 77 20.78 2.11 18.57
C LEU A 77 19.46 1.41 18.22
N LEU A 78 18.90 0.61 19.12
CA LEU A 78 17.64 -0.09 18.88
C LEU A 78 16.48 0.90 18.71
N ILE A 79 16.41 1.95 19.52
CA ILE A 79 15.43 3.03 19.35
C ILE A 79 15.62 3.72 17.99
N PHE A 80 16.85 3.99 17.58
CA PHE A 80 17.14 4.59 16.28
C PHE A 80 16.64 3.72 15.12
N TRP A 81 16.97 2.41 15.11
CA TRP A 81 16.47 1.46 14.12
C TRP A 81 14.94 1.40 14.11
N ALA A 82 14.31 1.43 15.30
CA ALA A 82 12.86 1.43 15.46
C ALA A 82 12.18 2.67 14.86
N VAL A 83 12.70 3.86 15.14
CA VAL A 83 12.19 5.11 14.58
C VAL A 83 12.40 5.14 13.07
N LEU A 84 13.55 4.69 12.57
CA LEU A 84 13.86 4.68 11.14
C LEU A 84 12.85 3.82 10.35
N LYS A 85 12.61 2.58 10.79
CA LYS A 85 11.61 1.72 10.12
C LYS A 85 10.20 2.29 10.25
N PHE A 86 9.85 2.86 11.40
CA PHE A 86 8.54 3.48 11.62
C PHE A 86 8.26 4.61 10.62
N VAL A 87 9.22 5.51 10.40
CA VAL A 87 9.07 6.63 9.45
C VAL A 87 8.93 6.13 8.02
N ILE A 88 9.72 5.12 7.61
CA ILE A 88 9.62 4.54 6.26
C ILE A 88 8.24 3.89 6.05
N VAL A 89 7.75 3.13 7.04
CA VAL A 89 6.42 2.51 6.98
C VAL A 89 5.32 3.57 6.94
N ALA A 90 5.39 4.58 7.80
CA ALA A 90 4.40 5.66 7.84
C ALA A 90 4.36 6.45 6.52
N ALA A 91 5.53 6.76 5.94
CA ALA A 91 5.61 7.51 4.70
C ALA A 91 5.08 6.73 3.49
N TYR A 92 5.46 5.45 3.34
CA TYR A 92 5.18 4.67 2.13
C TYR A 92 4.01 3.70 2.26
N TYR A 93 3.85 2.99 3.37
CA TYR A 93 2.80 1.97 3.54
C TYR A 93 1.52 2.51 4.17
N MET A 94 1.62 3.55 5.00
CA MET A 94 0.44 4.27 5.50
C MET A 94 -0.01 5.41 4.58
N HIS A 95 0.58 5.51 3.38
CA HIS A 95 0.21 6.44 2.32
C HIS A 95 0.33 7.94 2.68
N LEU A 96 0.91 8.29 3.84
CA LEU A 96 1.08 9.68 4.29
C LEU A 96 1.85 10.56 3.29
N LYS A 97 2.75 9.99 2.50
CA LYS A 97 3.48 10.71 1.45
C LYS A 97 2.64 10.96 0.18
N THR A 98 1.68 10.10 -0.11
CA THR A 98 0.85 10.14 -1.33
C THR A 98 -0.52 10.79 -1.10
N ASP A 99 -0.97 10.83 0.15
CA ASP A 99 -2.26 11.38 0.54
C ASP A 99 -2.22 12.89 0.85
N GLN A 100 -3.41 13.46 1.05
CA GLN A 100 -3.59 14.85 1.47
C GLN A 100 -2.88 15.14 2.80
N PRO A 101 -2.29 16.33 2.98
CA PRO A 101 -1.52 16.69 4.18
C PRO A 101 -2.36 16.70 5.47
N ILE A 102 -3.70 16.63 5.34
CA ILE A 102 -4.61 16.51 6.47
C ILE A 102 -4.42 15.19 7.23
N PHE A 103 -4.16 14.07 6.54
CA PHE A 103 -3.96 12.76 7.17
C PHE A 103 -2.64 12.71 7.94
N VAL A 104 -1.60 13.35 7.40
CA VAL A 104 -0.32 13.53 8.10
C VAL A 104 -0.52 14.27 9.42
N ARG A 105 -1.32 15.35 9.42
CA ARG A 105 -1.60 16.13 10.63
C ARG A 105 -2.33 15.31 11.70
N PHE A 106 -3.34 14.53 11.32
CA PHE A 106 -4.03 13.65 12.26
C PHE A 106 -3.13 12.57 12.84
N PHE A 107 -2.26 11.96 12.01
CA PHE A 107 -1.30 10.98 12.48
C PHE A 107 -0.28 11.58 13.45
N VAL A 108 0.30 12.74 13.11
CA VAL A 108 1.25 13.45 13.97
C VAL A 108 0.59 13.90 15.27
N LEU A 109 -0.65 14.38 15.22
CA LEU A 109 -1.43 14.72 16.41
C LEU A 109 -1.60 13.49 17.31
N GLY A 110 -1.95 12.33 16.75
CA GLY A 110 -2.03 11.08 17.49
C GLY A 110 -0.70 10.65 18.09
N ALA A 111 0.41 10.75 17.35
CA ALA A 111 1.74 10.42 17.84
C ALA A 111 2.20 11.34 18.98
N VAL A 112 1.96 12.64 18.86
CA VAL A 112 2.25 13.62 19.92
C VAL A 112 1.36 13.37 21.13
N ALA A 113 0.06 13.15 20.92
CA ALA A 113 -0.88 12.83 21.99
C ALA A 113 -0.46 11.55 22.74
N ALA A 114 -0.02 10.50 22.04
CA ALA A 114 0.47 9.29 22.66
C ALA A 114 1.70 9.56 23.54
N MET A 115 2.67 10.34 23.05
CA MET A 115 3.84 10.73 23.85
C MET A 115 3.46 11.54 25.09
N VAL A 116 2.52 12.49 24.96
CA VAL A 116 2.04 13.31 26.08
C VAL A 116 1.29 12.46 27.10
N LEU A 117 0.37 11.60 26.66
CA LEU A 117 -0.38 10.74 27.56
C LEU A 117 0.52 9.73 28.26
N TYR A 118 1.52 9.20 27.57
CA TYR A 118 2.50 8.29 28.17
C TYR A 118 3.32 8.99 29.27
N THR A 119 3.82 10.21 29.02
CA THR A 119 4.57 10.95 30.05
C THR A 119 3.70 11.34 31.24
N VAL A 120 2.47 11.80 30.99
CA VAL A 120 1.49 12.10 32.06
C VAL A 120 1.13 10.86 32.87
N ALA A 121 0.96 9.71 32.22
CA ALA A 121 0.70 8.46 32.92
C ALA A 121 1.89 8.07 33.82
N LEU A 122 3.12 8.15 33.32
CA LEU A 122 4.32 7.84 34.10
C LEU A 122 4.50 8.76 35.32
N THR A 123 4.23 10.06 35.17
CA THR A 123 4.33 11.01 36.29
C THR A 123 3.21 10.78 37.31
N THR A 124 1.99 10.49 36.86
CA THR A 124 0.83 10.20 37.73
C THR A 124 1.03 8.90 38.51
N LEU A 125 1.66 7.89 37.89
CA LEU A 125 1.89 6.59 38.51
C LEU A 125 3.06 6.59 39.52
N HIS A 126 3.68 7.75 39.80
CA HIS A 126 4.88 7.88 40.63
C HIS A 126 5.97 6.84 40.27
N ALA A 127 6.19 6.63 38.96
CA ALA A 127 7.27 5.76 38.48
C ALA A 127 8.66 6.44 38.55
N PHE A 128 8.77 7.54 39.31
CA PHE A 128 9.99 8.30 39.58
C PHE A 128 10.05 8.64 41.07
#